data_AF-A0A6I1NS81-F1
#
_entry.id   AF-A0A6I1NS81-F1
#
_cell.length_a   1.000
_cell.length_b   1.000
_cell.length_c   1.000
_cell.angle_alpha   90.00
_cell.angle_beta   90.00
_cell.angle_gamma   90.00
#
_symmetry.space_group_name_H-M   'P 1'
#
loop_
_entity.id
_entity.type
_entity.pdbx_description
1 polymer ?
#
loop_
_entity_poly.entity_id
_entity_poly.type
_entity_poly.pdbx_seq_one_letter_code
_entity_poly.pdbx_strand_id
1 'polypeptide(L)'
;MSHPHPDLPSQRLSLSLHEEQCWLLQQQHPERLSRHVGAWRLDEQTDLALLTLALQQLIQARPELNARYEFSDDGDLCKSHVAGWHPCIPCPRIK
;
A
#
# COMPACT_ATOMS: atom_id res chain seq x y z
N MET A 1 14.23 31.42 1.98
CA MET A 1 14.48 30.21 2.78
C MET A 1 13.41 29.20 2.40
N SER A 2 13.72 28.30 1.47
CA SER A 2 12.77 27.31 0.99
C SER A 2 12.73 26.16 1.98
N HIS A 3 11.58 25.95 2.62
CA HIS A 3 11.34 24.78 3.44
C HIS A 3 11.41 23.52 2.56
N PRO A 4 12.11 22.45 2.97
CA PRO A 4 12.01 21.18 2.27
C PRO A 4 10.60 20.61 2.49
N HIS A 5 9.87 20.40 1.41
CA HIS A 5 8.59 19.70 1.42
C HIS A 5 8.88 18.23 1.77
N PRO A 6 8.41 17.69 2.91
CA PRO A 6 8.56 16.27 3.19
C PRO A 6 7.57 15.49 2.31
N ASP A 7 7.91 14.25 1.98
CA ASP A 7 7.03 13.27 1.32
C ASP A 7 6.80 13.42 -0.20
N LEU A 8 7.87 13.56 -0.99
CA LEU A 8 7.82 13.07 -2.38
C LEU A 8 7.98 11.55 -2.37
N PRO A 9 7.13 10.79 -3.08
CA PRO A 9 7.30 9.35 -3.20
C PRO A 9 8.69 9.05 -3.76
N SER A 10 9.40 8.16 -3.08
CA SER A 10 10.69 7.65 -3.51
C SER A 10 10.49 6.92 -4.83
N GLN A 11 10.91 7.57 -5.92
CA GLN A 11 10.95 7.07 -7.30
C GLN A 11 9.60 6.57 -7.87
N ARG A 12 9.10 7.26 -8.91
CA ARG A 12 8.03 6.74 -9.76
C ARG A 12 8.57 5.60 -10.63
N LEU A 13 7.91 4.46 -10.57
CA LEU A 13 8.22 3.24 -11.29
C LEU A 13 7.14 2.99 -12.35
N SER A 14 7.56 2.47 -13.50
CA SER A 14 6.63 1.92 -14.49
C SER A 14 5.91 0.70 -13.94
N LEU A 15 4.71 0.47 -14.43
CA LEU A 15 3.90 -0.69 -14.07
C LEU A 15 4.37 -1.94 -14.78
N SER A 16 4.07 -3.10 -14.19
CA SER A 16 4.08 -4.35 -14.93
C SER A 16 2.85 -4.44 -15.85
N LEU A 17 2.95 -5.24 -16.91
CA LEU A 17 1.84 -5.52 -17.83
C LEU A 17 0.57 -5.98 -17.10
N HIS A 18 0.72 -6.79 -16.04
CA HIS A 18 -0.40 -7.26 -15.23
C HIS A 18 -1.08 -6.11 -14.48
N GLU A 19 -0.31 -5.18 -13.88
CA GLU A 19 -0.87 -4.02 -13.18
C GLU A 19 -1.61 -3.08 -14.13
N GLU A 20 -1.08 -2.87 -15.35
CA GLU A 20 -1.75 -2.10 -16.40
C GLU A 20 -3.07 -2.76 -16.82
N GLN A 21 -3.07 -4.09 -17.00
CA GLN A 21 -4.29 -4.84 -17.33
C GLN A 21 -5.35 -4.73 -16.22
N CYS A 22 -4.94 -4.89 -14.94
CA CYS A 22 -5.84 -4.69 -13.81
C CYS A 22 -6.42 -3.27 -13.80
N TRP A 23 -5.60 -2.25 -14.07
CA TRP A 23 -6.06 -0.88 -14.16
C TRP A 23 -7.08 -0.67 -15.29
N LEU A 24 -6.77 -1.14 -16.50
CA LEU A 24 -7.67 -1.03 -17.66
C LEU A 24 -9.00 -1.74 -17.42
N LEU A 25 -8.98 -2.93 -16.81
CA LEU A 25 -10.18 -3.66 -16.44
C LEU A 25 -11.04 -2.88 -15.44
N GLN A 26 -10.40 -2.23 -14.45
CA GLN A 26 -11.11 -1.39 -13.48
C GLN A 26 -11.75 -0.16 -14.13
N GLN A 27 -11.13 0.42 -15.18
CA GLN A 27 -11.70 1.55 -15.93
C GLN A 27 -12.89 1.14 -16.80
N GLN A 28 -12.86 -0.05 -17.39
CA GLN A 28 -13.95 -0.57 -18.21
C GLN A 28 -15.17 -1.01 -17.37
N HIS A 29 -14.92 -1.46 -16.14
CA HIS A 29 -15.94 -1.95 -15.22
C HIS A 29 -15.83 -1.29 -13.83
N PRO A 30 -16.06 0.03 -13.71
CA PRO A 30 -15.92 0.75 -12.44
C PRO A 30 -16.84 0.21 -11.35
N GLU A 31 -17.99 -0.37 -11.71
CA GLU A 31 -18.93 -1.01 -10.81
C GLU A 31 -18.40 -2.32 -10.20
N ARG A 32 -17.45 -2.98 -10.87
CA ARG A 32 -16.81 -4.21 -10.42
C ARG A 32 -15.57 -3.89 -9.58
N LEU A 33 -15.79 -3.23 -8.45
CA LEU A 33 -14.72 -3.00 -7.47
C LEU A 33 -14.22 -4.35 -6.94
N SER A 34 -13.04 -4.77 -7.42
CA SER A 34 -12.36 -5.99 -6.95
C SER A 34 -11.73 -5.73 -5.58
N ARG A 35 -12.55 -5.70 -4.52
CA ARG A 35 -12.07 -5.61 -3.14
C ARG A 35 -12.18 -6.98 -2.48
N HIS A 36 -11.05 -7.64 -2.31
CA HIS A 36 -10.95 -8.84 -1.49
C HIS A 36 -10.55 -8.45 -0.08
N VAL A 37 -11.48 -8.60 0.87
CA VAL A 37 -11.22 -8.40 2.30
C VAL A 37 -11.34 -9.74 3.00
N GLY A 38 -10.26 -10.13 3.69
CA GLY A 38 -10.24 -11.28 4.58
C GLY A 38 -10.29 -10.81 6.03
N ALA A 39 -11.07 -11.50 6.87
CA ALA A 39 -11.08 -11.31 8.30
C ALA A 39 -10.82 -12.65 8.98
N TRP A 40 -9.92 -12.67 9.96
CA TRP A 40 -9.59 -13.85 10.74
C TRP A 40 -9.90 -13.60 12.21
N ARG A 41 -10.53 -14.58 12.84
CA ARG A 41 -10.72 -14.58 14.30
C ARG A 41 -9.43 -15.07 14.95
N LEU A 42 -8.85 -14.23 15.80
CA LEU A 42 -7.67 -14.56 16.59
C LEU A 42 -8.10 -15.25 17.89
N ASP A 43 -7.25 -16.15 18.39
CA ASP A 43 -7.41 -16.75 19.71
C ASP A 43 -7.06 -15.73 20.80
N GLU A 44 -7.66 -15.86 21.99
CA GLU A 44 -7.36 -14.99 23.15
C GLU A 44 -5.88 -15.05 23.58
N GLN A 45 -5.20 -16.16 23.29
CA GLN A 45 -3.77 -16.35 23.58
C GLN A 45 -2.84 -15.76 22.51
N THR A 46 -3.40 -15.15 21.45
CA THR A 46 -2.60 -14.57 20.38
C THR A 46 -1.81 -13.37 20.90
N ASP A 47 -0.48 -13.47 20.84
CA ASP A 47 0.39 -12.34 21.14
C ASP A 47 0.27 -11.28 20.03
N LEU A 48 -0.55 -10.26 20.29
CA LEU A 48 -0.78 -9.16 19.36
C LEU A 48 0.47 -8.31 19.13
N ALA A 49 1.38 -8.23 20.11
CA ALA A 49 2.62 -7.49 19.94
C ALA A 49 3.55 -8.21 18.96
N LEU A 50 3.67 -9.54 19.09
CA LEU A 50 4.44 -10.36 18.17
C LEU A 50 3.83 -10.38 16.77
N LEU A 51 2.50 -10.51 16.66
CA LEU A 51 1.80 -10.46 15.37
C LEU A 51 2.02 -9.10 14.69
N THR A 52 1.94 -8.01 15.44
CA THR A 52 2.20 -6.67 14.91
C THR A 52 3.62 -6.56 14.39
N LEU A 53 4.63 -7.00 15.16
CA LEU A 53 6.03 -7.03 14.72
C LEU A 53 6.23 -7.84 13.45
N ALA A 54 5.61 -9.02 13.34
CA ALA A 54 5.69 -9.86 12.16
C ALA A 54 5.10 -9.16 10.92
N LEU A 55 3.96 -8.49 11.07
CA LEU A 55 3.35 -7.71 9.98
C LEU A 55 4.22 -6.53 9.56
N GLN A 56 4.82 -5.82 10.52
CA GLN A 56 5.75 -4.73 10.24
C GLN A 56 6.95 -5.19 9.41
N GLN A 57 7.56 -6.31 9.80
CA GLN A 57 8.68 -6.91 9.08
C GLN A 57 8.27 -7.39 7.68
N LEU A 58 7.08 -7.98 7.55
CA LEU A 58 6.55 -8.43 6.26
C LEU A 58 6.38 -7.27 5.28
N ILE A 59 5.82 -6.14 5.72
CA ILE A 59 5.62 -4.95 4.89
C ILE A 59 6.98 -4.36 4.48
N GLN A 60 7.94 -4.31 5.41
CA GLN A 60 9.30 -3.84 5.11
C GLN A 60 10.02 -4.75 4.11
N ALA A 61 9.84 -6.05 4.21
CA ALA A 61 10.44 -7.03 3.29
C ALA A 61 9.74 -7.08 1.92
N ARG A 62 8.51 -6.56 1.81
CA ARG A 62 7.71 -6.57 0.58
C ARG A 62 7.14 -5.18 0.27
N PRO A 63 7.92 -4.30 -0.36
CA PRO A 63 7.49 -2.95 -0.73
C PRO A 63 6.20 -2.89 -1.56
N GLU A 64 5.89 -3.95 -2.32
CA GLU A 64 4.65 -4.07 -3.09
C GLU A 64 3.38 -4.02 -2.23
N LEU A 65 3.45 -4.43 -0.96
CA LEU A 65 2.33 -4.29 -0.02
C LEU A 65 2.09 -2.83 0.39
N ASN A 66 3.07 -1.95 0.16
CA ASN A 66 2.97 -0.51 0.38
C ASN A 66 3.13 0.27 -0.94
N ALA A 67 2.62 -0.29 -2.03
CA ALA A 67 2.52 0.38 -3.31
C ALA A 67 1.41 1.44 -3.31
N ARG A 68 1.65 2.54 -4.03
CA ARG A 68 0.68 3.58 -4.34
C ARG A 68 0.71 3.82 -5.85
N TYR A 69 -0.45 4.13 -6.41
CA TYR A 69 -0.63 4.33 -7.84
C TYR A 69 -1.12 5.76 -8.07
N GLU A 70 -0.42 6.49 -8.94
CA GLU A 70 -0.71 7.89 -9.25
C GLU A 70 -0.44 8.18 -10.73
N PHE A 71 -1.15 9.14 -11.30
CA PHE A 71 -0.87 9.61 -12.65
C PHE A 71 0.32 10.58 -12.63
N SER A 72 1.20 10.45 -13.63
CA SER A 72 2.22 11.45 -13.94
C SER A 72 1.59 12.69 -14.59
N ASP A 73 2.38 13.75 -14.72
CA ASP A 73 1.94 14.99 -15.38
C ASP A 73 1.66 14.77 -16.88
N ASP A 74 2.27 13.74 -17.47
CA ASP A 74 2.06 13.32 -18.86
C ASP A 74 0.83 12.40 -19.02
N GLY A 75 0.18 12.03 -17.91
CA GLY A 75 -1.02 11.18 -17.90
C GLY A 75 -0.74 9.68 -17.81
N ASP A 76 0.51 9.27 -17.61
CA ASP A 76 0.89 7.86 -17.45
C ASP A 76 0.64 7.39 -16.01
N LEU A 77 0.09 6.18 -15.85
CA LEU A 77 -0.07 5.59 -14.52
C LEU A 77 1.28 5.07 -14.02
N CYS A 78 1.70 5.58 -12.87
CA CYS A 78 2.96 5.25 -12.22
C CYS A 78 2.70 4.58 -10.88
N LYS A 79 3.64 3.72 -10.45
CA LYS A 79 3.68 3.14 -9.10
C LYS A 79 4.77 3.79 -8.28
N SER A 80 4.54 3.97 -7.00
CA SER A 80 5.59 4.30 -6.02
C SER A 80 5.48 3.41 -4.80
N HIS A 81 6.59 3.25 -4.07
CA HIS A 81 6.61 2.53 -2.81
C HIS A 81 6.81 3.53 -1.67
N VAL A 82 5.97 3.43 -0.64
CA VAL A 82 6.14 4.23 0.58
C VAL A 82 7.03 3.45 1.55
N ALA A 83 8.06 4.12 2.08
CA ALA A 83 8.98 3.50 3.02
C ALA A 83 8.31 3.21 4.38
N GLY A 84 8.65 2.06 4.96
CA GLY A 84 8.18 1.66 6.28
C GLY A 84 6.76 1.07 6.29
N TRP A 85 6.31 0.69 7.48
CA TRP A 85 5.04 -0.02 7.69
C TRP A 85 3.91 0.87 8.23
N HIS A 86 4.25 2.04 8.78
CA HIS A 86 3.32 2.95 9.46
C HIS A 86 2.09 3.39 8.63
N PRO A 87 2.16 3.53 7.29
CA PRO A 87 0.97 3.87 6.50
C PRO A 87 -0.01 2.71 6.32
N CYS A 88 0.46 1.47 6.50
CA CYS A 88 -0.32 0.25 6.24
C CYS A 88 -1.03 -0.28 7.48
N ILE A 89 -0.43 -0.09 8.66
CA ILE A 89 -0.99 -0.56 9.92
C ILE A 89 -1.32 0.67 10.76
N PRO A 90 -2.59 1.14 10.77
CA PRO A 90 -3.00 2.15 11.73
C PRO A 90 -2.82 1.53 13.12
N CYS A 91 -1.96 2.12 13.94
CA CYS A 91 -1.79 1.71 15.33
C CYS A 91 -2.81 2.50 16.16
N PRO A 92 -3.98 1.94 16.52
CA PRO A 92 -4.92 2.65 17.37
C PRO A 92 -4.23 2.91 18.70
N ARG A 93 -4.17 4.19 19.12
CA ARG A 93 -3.78 4.53 20.49
C ARG A 93 -4.86 3.95 21.40
N ILE A 94 -4.58 2.82 22.02
CA ILE A 94 -5.40 2.29 23.10
C ILE A 94 -5.29 3.33 24.23
N LYS A 95 -6.42 3.98 24.54
CA LYS A 95 -6.54 4.94 25.65
C LYS A 95 -6.77 4.18 26.95
#